data_AF-A0A9P1JFM8-F1
#
_entry.id   AF-A0A9P1JFM8-F1
#
_cell.length_a   1.000
_cell.length_b   1.000
_cell.length_c   1.000
_cell.angle_alpha   90.00
_cell.angle_beta   90.00
_cell.angle_gamma   90.00
#
_symmetry.space_group_name_H-M   'P 1'
#
loop_
_entity.id
_entity.type
_entity.pdbx_description
1 polymer ?
#
loop_
_entity_poly.entity_id
_entity_poly.type
_entity_poly.pdbx_seq_one_letter_code
_entity_poly.pdbx_strand_id
1 'polypeptide(L)'
;MGKAIEYIDKLAAKPGVAAEHIYGVLVKQAIANGVANVLIGALVIAAAILLSAYTVRFVKKRLKTHGMDGVDLFVLIIFCLVFIVLPVFGGIASVADGITALVNPEYYAIKEILDTIGGK
;
A
#
# COMPACT_ATOMS: atom_id res chain seq x y z
N MET A 1 5.73 -40.37 23.76
CA MET A 1 4.63 -39.39 23.94
C MET A 1 4.92 -38.31 24.99
N GLY A 2 5.96 -38.41 25.85
CA GLY A 2 6.23 -37.39 26.89
C GLY A 2 6.84 -36.06 26.42
N LYS A 3 7.69 -36.06 25.37
CA LYS A 3 8.40 -34.83 24.95
C LYS A 3 7.50 -33.79 24.27
N ALA A 4 6.54 -34.21 23.44
CA ALA A 4 5.66 -33.28 22.72
C ALA A 4 4.74 -32.49 23.66
N ILE A 5 4.22 -33.15 24.70
CA ILE A 5 3.38 -32.54 25.73
C ILE A 5 4.20 -31.56 26.59
N GLU A 6 5.46 -31.89 26.90
CA GLU A 6 6.36 -30.99 27.63
C GLU A 6 6.73 -29.72 26.83
N TYR A 7 6.83 -29.81 25.51
CA TYR A 7 7.00 -28.64 24.64
C TYR A 7 5.74 -27.77 24.59
N ILE A 8 4.55 -28.38 24.60
CA ILE A 8 3.27 -27.67 24.64
C ILE A 8 3.10 -26.93 25.98
N ASP A 9 3.42 -27.57 27.11
CA ASP A 9 3.38 -26.91 28.43
C ASP A 9 4.40 -25.77 28.56
N LYS A 10 5.59 -25.91 27.97
CA LYS A 10 6.59 -24.82 27.94
C LYS A 10 6.19 -23.64 27.04
N LEU A 11 5.41 -23.90 25.99
CA LEU A 11 4.82 -22.86 25.13
C LEU A 11 3.64 -22.19 25.84
N ALA A 12 2.77 -22.95 26.50
CA ALA A 12 1.63 -22.46 27.28
C ALA A 12 2.03 -21.73 28.58
N ALA A 13 3.24 -21.96 29.09
CA ALA A 13 3.80 -21.24 30.24
C ALA A 13 4.48 -19.91 29.88
N LYS A 14 4.65 -19.58 28.59
CA LYS A 14 5.27 -18.32 28.12
C LYS A 14 4.36 -17.39 27.31
N PRO A 15 3.02 -17.35 27.47
CA PRO A 15 2.16 -16.51 26.62
C PRO A 15 2.49 -15.02 26.81
N GLY A 16 2.90 -14.59 28.01
CA GLY A 16 3.35 -13.22 28.24
C GLY A 16 4.63 -12.84 27.48
N VAL A 17 5.66 -13.70 27.53
CA VAL A 17 6.94 -13.46 26.83
C VAL A 17 6.77 -13.61 25.31
N ALA A 18 5.93 -14.55 24.87
CA ALA A 18 5.57 -14.71 23.47
C ALA A 18 4.76 -13.50 22.97
N ALA A 19 3.81 -12.98 23.75
CA ALA A 19 3.03 -11.80 23.41
C ALA A 19 3.91 -10.54 23.31
N GLU A 20 4.86 -10.33 24.24
CA GLU A 20 5.83 -9.24 24.14
C GLU A 20 6.70 -9.35 22.88
N HIS A 21 7.17 -10.56 22.56
CA HIS A 21 7.99 -10.77 21.37
C HIS A 21 7.18 -10.57 20.08
N ILE A 22 5.94 -11.08 20.02
CA ILE A 22 5.04 -10.90 18.88
C ILE A 22 4.69 -9.43 18.70
N TYR A 23 4.37 -8.71 19.78
CA TYR A 23 4.12 -7.27 19.72
C TYR A 23 5.32 -6.51 19.14
N GLY A 24 6.53 -6.81 19.63
CA GLY A 24 7.76 -6.21 19.09
C GLY A 24 7.99 -6.51 17.59
N VAL A 25 7.59 -7.69 17.11
CA VAL A 25 7.62 -8.02 15.68
C VAL A 25 6.57 -7.23 14.90
N LEU A 26 5.35 -7.13 15.42
CA LEU A 26 4.26 -6.38 14.77
C LEU A 26 4.58 -4.89 14.64
N VAL A 27 5.23 -4.28 15.65
CA VAL A 27 5.70 -2.88 15.54
C VAL A 27 6.74 -2.73 14.43
N LYS A 28 7.71 -3.65 14.32
CA LYS A 28 8.69 -3.63 13.22
C LYS A 28 8.03 -3.85 11.86
N GLN A 29 7.02 -4.70 11.80
CA GLN A 29 6.25 -4.96 10.60
C GLN A 29 5.41 -3.74 10.19
N ALA A 30 4.80 -3.03 11.14
CA ALA A 30 4.11 -1.77 10.87
C ALA A 30 5.05 -0.72 10.26
N ILE A 31 6.28 -0.61 10.76
CA ILE A 31 7.31 0.26 10.17
C ILE A 31 7.67 -0.21 8.76
N ALA A 32 7.95 -1.50 8.56
CA ALA A 32 8.32 -2.04 7.25
C ALA A 32 7.21 -1.84 6.21
N ASN A 33 5.96 -2.11 6.59
CA ASN A 33 4.78 -1.85 5.77
C ASN A 33 4.61 -0.36 5.49
N GLY A 34 4.87 0.49 6.49
CA GLY A 34 4.87 1.94 6.33
C GLY A 34 5.86 2.41 5.26
N VAL A 35 7.11 1.95 5.34
CA VAL A 35 8.14 2.24 4.33
C VAL A 35 7.71 1.73 2.95
N ALA A 36 7.24 0.49 2.86
CA ALA A 36 6.81 -0.11 1.61
C ALA A 36 5.66 0.69 0.96
N ASN A 37 4.65 1.09 1.74
CA ASN A 37 3.51 1.87 1.27
C ASN A 37 3.93 3.25 0.77
N VAL A 38 4.84 3.94 1.47
CA VAL A 38 5.41 5.21 1.00
C VAL A 38 6.16 5.03 -0.31
N LEU A 39 7.02 4.02 -0.42
CA LEU A 39 7.80 3.77 -1.63
C LEU A 39 6.92 3.41 -2.83
N ILE A 40 5.97 2.50 -2.65
CA ILE A 40 5.03 2.10 -3.70
C ILE A 40 4.18 3.29 -4.13
N GLY A 41 3.60 4.02 -3.18
CA GLY A 41 2.78 5.19 -3.49
C GLY A 41 3.57 6.27 -4.23
N ALA A 42 4.80 6.55 -3.80
CA ALA A 42 5.69 7.49 -4.49
C ALA A 42 6.06 7.03 -5.91
N LEU A 43 6.35 5.74 -6.11
CA LEU A 43 6.64 5.18 -7.43
C LEU A 43 5.43 5.26 -8.37
N VAL A 44 4.23 4.96 -7.87
CA VAL A 44 2.99 5.06 -8.67
C VAL A 44 2.72 6.51 -9.07
N ILE A 45 2.88 7.47 -8.15
CA ILE A 45 2.73 8.89 -8.45
C ILE A 45 3.76 9.34 -9.49
N ALA A 46 5.03 8.95 -9.34
CA ALA A 46 6.09 9.28 -10.29
C ALA A 46 5.79 8.69 -11.69
N ALA A 47 5.35 7.44 -11.76
CA ALA A 47 4.96 6.79 -13.00
C ALA A 47 3.78 7.51 -13.68
N ALA A 48 2.76 7.92 -12.91
CA ALA A 48 1.62 8.67 -13.43
C ALA A 48 2.04 10.04 -13.99
N ILE A 49 2.98 10.73 -13.33
CA ILE A 49 3.55 11.99 -13.82
C ILE A 49 4.28 11.78 -15.16
N LEU A 50 5.16 10.77 -15.24
CA LEU A 50 5.87 10.46 -16.49
C LEU A 50 4.89 10.07 -17.61
N LEU A 51 3.88 9.26 -17.30
CA LEU A 51 2.86 8.85 -18.25
C LEU A 51 2.03 10.05 -18.73
N SER A 52 1.68 10.98 -17.84
CA SER A 52 0.96 12.20 -18.22
C SER A 52 1.79 13.07 -19.18
N ALA A 53 3.09 13.23 -18.93
CA ALA A 53 3.99 13.99 -19.79
C ALA A 53 4.11 13.34 -21.19
N TYR A 54 4.21 12.01 -21.23
CA TYR A 54 4.19 11.24 -22.48
C TYR A 54 2.86 11.41 -23.23
N THR A 55 1.73 11.27 -22.51
CA THR A 55 0.38 11.38 -23.07
C THR A 55 0.15 12.76 -23.69
N VAL A 56 0.55 13.84 -23.01
CA VAL A 56 0.46 15.21 -23.54
C VAL A 56 1.26 15.36 -24.84
N ARG A 57 2.46 14.79 -24.92
CA ARG A 57 3.27 14.83 -26.16
C ARG A 57 2.61 14.04 -27.29
N PHE A 58 2.08 12.86 -26.98
CA PHE A 58 1.38 12.01 -27.94
C PHE A 58 0.13 12.69 -28.49
N VAL A 59 -0.73 13.22 -27.61
CA VAL A 59 -1.97 13.92 -27.97
C VAL A 59 -1.67 15.16 -28.83
N LYS A 60 -0.67 15.98 -28.44
CA LYS A 60 -0.26 17.14 -29.26
C LYS A 60 0.19 16.73 -30.66
N LYS A 61 0.91 15.62 -30.80
CA LYS A 61 1.37 15.11 -32.10
C LYS A 61 0.20 14.59 -32.94
N ARG A 62 -0.72 13.83 -32.35
CA ARG A 62 -1.92 13.31 -33.03
C ARG A 62 -2.83 14.44 -33.50
N LEU A 63 -3.16 15.38 -32.61
CA LEU A 63 -4.01 16.52 -32.94
C LEU A 63 -3.48 17.32 -34.13
N LYS A 64 -2.16 17.54 -34.22
CA LYS A 64 -1.53 18.25 -35.35
C LYS A 64 -1.53 17.48 -36.67
N THR A 65 -1.51 16.14 -36.63
CA THR A 65 -1.30 15.31 -37.82
C THR A 65 -2.58 14.70 -38.36
N HIS A 66 -3.52 14.37 -37.49
CA HIS A 66 -4.73 13.60 -37.84
C HIS A 66 -6.02 14.23 -37.28
N GLY A 67 -5.93 15.28 -36.46
CA GLY A 67 -7.07 15.72 -35.64
C GLY A 67 -7.43 14.69 -34.56
N MET A 68 -8.55 14.93 -33.87
CA MET A 68 -9.16 14.00 -32.92
C MET A 68 -10.67 14.12 -33.05
N ASP A 69 -11.36 12.99 -33.12
CA ASP A 69 -12.81 12.93 -33.12
C ASP A 69 -13.37 12.66 -31.70
N GLY A 70 -14.70 12.50 -31.61
CA GLY A 70 -15.37 12.24 -30.33
C GLY A 70 -14.97 10.89 -29.70
N VAL A 71 -14.64 9.89 -30.51
CA VAL A 71 -14.23 8.56 -30.03
C VAL A 71 -12.81 8.63 -29.47
N ASP A 72 -11.90 9.29 -30.17
CA ASP A 72 -10.53 9.56 -29.70
C ASP A 72 -10.54 10.30 -28.35
N LEU A 73 -11.39 11.32 -28.21
CA LEU A 73 -11.57 12.07 -26.96
C LEU A 73 -12.10 11.19 -25.83
N PHE A 74 -13.11 10.35 -26.11
CA PHE A 74 -13.68 9.45 -25.11
C PHE A 74 -12.65 8.43 -24.60
N VAL A 75 -11.88 7.82 -25.51
CA VAL A 75 -10.81 6.88 -25.17
C VAL A 75 -9.72 7.58 -24.35
N LEU A 76 -9.33 8.80 -24.73
CA LEU A 76 -8.34 9.59 -24.00
C LEU A 76 -8.80 9.90 -22.56
N ILE A 77 -10.08 10.25 -22.38
CA ILE A 77 -10.64 10.53 -21.05
C ILE A 77 -10.60 9.28 -20.18
N ILE A 78 -11.05 8.13 -20.69
CA ILE A 78 -11.01 6.86 -19.96
C ILE A 78 -9.57 6.49 -19.61
N PHE A 79 -8.65 6.64 -20.56
CA PHE A 79 -7.24 6.36 -20.33
C PHE A 79 -6.66 7.24 -19.20
N CYS A 80 -6.90 8.55 -19.26
CA CYS A 80 -6.45 9.48 -18.22
C CYS A 80 -7.08 9.14 -16.85
N LEU A 81 -8.36 8.78 -16.82
CA LEU A 81 -9.04 8.41 -15.59
C LEU A 81 -8.40 7.17 -14.95
N VAL A 82 -8.22 6.10 -15.73
CA VAL A 82 -7.77 4.80 -15.24
C VAL A 82 -6.27 4.77 -14.93
N PHE A 83 -5.45 5.41 -15.76
CA PHE A 83 -3.99 5.28 -15.67
C PHE A 83 -3.29 6.48 -15.05
N ILE A 84 -3.98 7.60 -14.85
CA ILE A 84 -3.39 8.81 -14.26
C ILE A 84 -4.16 9.20 -12.99
N VAL A 85 -5.46 9.43 -13.10
CA VAL A 85 -6.25 9.97 -11.98
C VAL A 85 -6.38 8.96 -10.84
N LEU A 86 -6.93 7.77 -11.11
CA LEU A 86 -7.12 6.74 -10.08
C LEU A 86 -5.79 6.31 -9.40
N PRO A 87 -4.69 6.08 -10.12
CA PRO A 87 -3.42 5.69 -9.51
C PRO A 87 -2.81 6.82 -8.68
N VAL A 88 -2.99 8.09 -9.05
CA VAL A 88 -2.52 9.22 -8.24
C VAL A 88 -3.27 9.27 -6.91
N PHE A 89 -4.60 9.14 -6.92
CA PHE A 89 -5.38 9.08 -5.68
C PHE A 89 -5.00 7.88 -4.82
N GLY A 90 -4.86 6.69 -5.42
CA GLY A 90 -4.41 5.49 -4.73
C GLY A 90 -3.02 5.65 -4.13
N GLY A 91 -2.07 6.24 -4.89
CA GLY A 91 -0.71 6.50 -4.44
C GLY A 91 -0.66 7.48 -3.27
N ILE A 92 -1.45 8.57 -3.30
CA ILE A 92 -1.56 9.52 -2.19
C ILE A 92 -2.09 8.83 -0.94
N ALA A 93 -3.13 8.00 -1.07
CA ALA A 93 -3.68 7.23 0.05
C ALA A 93 -2.63 6.27 0.64
N SER A 94 -1.91 5.53 -0.21
CA SER A 94 -0.83 4.63 0.24
C SER A 94 0.30 5.39 0.94
N VAL A 95 0.70 6.56 0.45
CA VAL A 95 1.73 7.38 1.12
C VAL A 95 1.22 7.87 2.48
N ALA A 96 -0.02 8.34 2.57
CA ALA A 96 -0.61 8.80 3.82
C ALA A 96 -0.69 7.67 4.87
N ASP A 97 -1.19 6.50 4.48
CA ASP A 97 -1.23 5.31 5.32
C ASP A 97 0.19 4.89 5.75
N GLY A 98 1.14 4.92 4.82
CA GLY A 98 2.52 4.60 5.10
C GLY A 98 3.19 5.56 6.11
N ILE A 99 2.98 6.87 5.95
CA ILE A 99 3.49 7.88 6.88
C ILE A 99 2.88 7.68 8.28
N THR A 100 1.56 7.46 8.36
CA THR A 100 0.91 7.27 9.66
C THR A 100 1.39 5.99 10.36
N ALA A 101 1.68 4.91 9.61
CA ALA A 101 2.29 3.70 10.15
C ALA A 101 3.73 3.90 10.64
N LEU A 102 4.50 4.79 10.00
CA LEU A 102 5.85 5.15 10.44
C LEU A 102 5.86 6.05 11.69
N VAL A 103 4.91 6.98 11.77
CA VAL A 103 4.80 7.92 12.91
C VAL A 103 4.24 7.24 14.14
N ASN A 104 3.28 6.31 13.97
CA ASN A 104 2.65 5.60 15.08
C ASN A 104 2.56 4.09 14.81
N PRO A 105 3.71 3.38 14.80
CA PRO A 105 3.73 1.95 14.48
C PRO A 105 3.09 1.09 15.57
N GLU A 106 3.07 1.55 16.82
CA GLU A 106 2.42 0.88 17.94
C GLU A 106 0.90 0.82 17.76
N TYR A 107 0.28 1.93 17.34
CA TYR A 107 -1.14 1.94 16.99
C TYR A 107 -1.47 0.92 15.89
N TYR A 108 -0.62 0.82 14.86
CA TYR A 108 -0.83 -0.13 13.77
C TYR A 108 -0.64 -1.58 14.20
N ALA A 109 0.32 -1.87 15.09
CA ALA A 109 0.46 -3.20 15.68
C ALA A 109 -0.78 -3.60 16.50
N ILE A 110 -1.32 -2.67 17.30
CA ILE A 110 -2.55 -2.90 18.08
C ILE A 110 -3.75 -3.07 17.17
N LYS A 111 -3.86 -2.26 16.12
CA LYS A 111 -4.92 -2.36 15.10
C LYS A 111 -4.87 -3.71 14.39
N GLU A 112 -3.68 -4.20 14.04
CA GLU A 112 -3.50 -5.51 13.41
C GLU A 112 -3.92 -6.66 14.35
N ILE A 113 -3.62 -6.55 15.64
CA ILE A 113 -4.12 -7.49 16.66
C ILE A 113 -5.65 -7.44 16.75
N LEU A 114 -6.23 -6.24 16.81
CA LEU A 114 -7.68 -6.03 16.87
C LEU A 114 -8.38 -6.55 15.61
N ASP A 115 -7.82 -6.35 14.42
CA ASP A 115 -8.37 -6.86 13.17
C ASP A 115 -8.27 -8.39 13.10
N THR A 116 -7.20 -8.98 13.65
CA THR A 116 -6.99 -10.44 13.69
C THR A 116 -7.92 -11.13 14.71
N ILE A 117 -8.13 -10.52 15.88
CA ILE A 117 -8.98 -11.08 16.96
C ILE A 117 -10.45 -10.72 16.76
N GLY A 118 -10.72 -9.50 16.33
CA GLY A 118 -12.06 -8.93 16.14
C GLY A 118 -12.83 -9.54 14.97
N GLY A 119 -12.17 -10.37 14.16
CA GLY A 119 -12.79 -11.10 13.07
C GLY A 119 -13.21 -10.19 11.94
N LYS A 120 -12.43 -10.20 10.87
CA LYS A 120 -13.02 -10.12 9.53
C LYS A 120 -13.27 -11.53 9.01
#